data_AF-A0A9E4CZE2-F1
#
_entry.id   AF-A0A9E4CZE2-F1
#
_cell.length_a   1.000
_cell.length_b   1.000
_cell.length_c   1.000
_cell.angle_alpha   90.00
_cell.angle_beta   90.00
_cell.angle_gamma   90.00
#
_symmetry.space_group_name_H-M   'P 1'
#
loop_
_entity.id
_entity.type
_entity.pdbx_description
1 polymer ?
#
loop_
_entity_poly.entity_id
_entity_poly.type
_entity_poly.pdbx_seq_one_letter_code
_entity_poly.pdbx_strand_id
1 'polypeptide(L)'
;MILSEQELAVQREAAARLVETGRRLRVAHYEVVVGCADFADGVVWAADGASSAAAWLAGRFDVEVCTVRGWIAVGRALRGLGATAVAFAAGELSFSKVRAVCR
;
A
#
# COMPACT_ATOMS: atom_id res chain seq x y z
N MET A 1 14.78 34.54 -13.38
CA MET A 1 14.76 34.65 -11.90
C MET A 1 15.50 33.44 -11.35
N ILE A 2 16.76 33.62 -10.94
CA ILE A 2 17.57 32.53 -10.36
C ILE A 2 17.22 32.48 -8.87
N LEU A 3 16.81 31.32 -8.38
CA LEU A 3 16.54 31.12 -6.95
C LEU A 3 17.85 31.33 -6.17
N SER A 4 17.78 32.09 -5.08
CA SER A 4 18.88 32.28 -4.14
C SER A 4 19.33 30.94 -3.54
N GLU A 5 20.56 30.91 -3.04
CA GLU A 5 21.12 29.71 -2.39
C GLU A 5 20.26 29.21 -1.22
N GLN A 6 19.68 30.14 -0.45
CA GLN A 6 18.78 29.82 0.66
C GLN A 6 17.46 29.20 0.16
N GLU A 7 16.88 29.72 -0.91
CA GLU A 7 15.67 29.14 -1.53
C GLU A 7 15.94 27.73 -2.06
N LEU A 8 17.11 27.50 -2.68
CA LEU A 8 17.51 26.17 -3.14
C LEU A 8 17.70 25.18 -1.98
N ALA A 9 18.26 25.63 -0.85
CA ALA A 9 18.41 24.79 0.35
C ALA A 9 17.05 24.36 0.90
N VAL A 10 16.08 25.28 1.01
CA VAL A 10 14.71 24.98 1.46
C VAL A 10 14.02 23.99 0.52
N GLN A 11 14.16 24.17 -0.80
CA GLN A 11 13.58 23.25 -1.78
C GLN A 11 14.18 21.84 -1.69
N ARG A 12 15.49 21.73 -1.49
CA ARG A 12 16.18 20.43 -1.30
C ARG A 12 15.70 19.73 -0.03
N GLU A 13 15.53 20.47 1.05
CA GLU A 13 15.04 19.91 2.31
C GLU A 13 13.60 19.41 2.17
N ALA A 14 12.74 20.17 1.48
CA ALA A 14 11.38 19.74 1.16
C ALA A 14 11.36 18.46 0.30
N ALA A 15 12.23 18.39 -0.71
CA ALA A 15 12.37 17.21 -1.56
C ALA A 15 12.82 15.99 -0.74
N ALA A 16 13.80 16.13 0.15
CA ALA A 16 14.27 15.05 1.01
C ALA A 16 13.15 14.53 1.94
N ARG A 17 12.36 15.43 2.53
CA ARG A 17 11.19 15.06 3.34
C ARG A 17 10.14 14.29 2.53
N LEU A 18 9.90 14.70 1.28
CA LEU A 18 8.95 14.02 0.39
C LEU A 18 9.43 12.61 0.02
N VAL A 19 10.71 12.46 -0.30
CA VAL A 19 11.32 11.15 -0.60
C VAL A 19 11.17 10.19 0.58
N GLU A 20 11.47 10.64 1.80
CA GLU A 20 11.33 9.82 3.00
C GLU A 20 9.86 9.48 3.31
N THR A 21 8.95 10.43 3.10
CA THR A 21 7.51 10.17 3.22
C THR A 21 7.03 9.14 2.20
N GLY A 22 7.50 9.24 0.95
CA GLY A 22 7.22 8.26 -0.08
C GLY A 22 7.77 6.87 0.25
N ARG A 23 8.92 6.77 0.91
CA ARG A 23 9.48 5.49 1.39
C ARG A 23 8.59 4.87 2.47
N ARG A 24 8.22 5.65 3.50
CA ARG A 24 7.31 5.21 4.57
C ARG A 24 5.95 4.77 4.02
N LEU A 25 5.41 5.51 3.05
CA LEU A 25 4.16 5.14 2.37
C LEU A 25 4.26 3.76 1.69
N ARG A 26 5.37 3.46 1.01
CA ARG A 26 5.54 2.14 0.34
C ARG A 26 5.59 0.99 1.32
N VAL A 27 6.33 1.16 2.43
CA VAL A 27 6.39 0.15 3.50
C VAL A 27 5.00 -0.06 4.12
N ALA A 28 4.29 1.02 4.46
CA ALA A 28 2.93 0.94 4.99
C ALA A 28 1.95 0.29 3.99
N HIS A 29 2.14 0.49 2.68
CA HIS A 29 1.28 -0.11 1.67
C HIS A 29 1.44 -1.64 1.62
N TYR A 30 2.63 -2.19 1.90
CA TYR A 30 2.80 -3.64 2.08
C TYR A 30 1.94 -4.15 3.23
N GLU A 31 1.98 -3.49 4.38
CA GLU A 31 1.20 -3.86 5.57
C GLU A 31 -0.31 -3.82 5.28
N VAL A 32 -0.78 -2.78 4.59
CA VAL A 32 -2.18 -2.68 4.15
C VAL A 32 -2.56 -3.84 3.24
N VAL A 33 -1.72 -4.17 2.25
CA VAL A 33 -2.03 -5.21 1.26
C VAL A 33 -2.08 -6.60 1.89
N VAL A 34 -1.10 -6.96 2.72
CA VAL A 34 -1.07 -8.26 3.42
C VAL A 34 -2.16 -8.31 4.48
N GLY A 35 -2.33 -7.25 5.27
CA GLY A 35 -3.38 -7.15 6.28
C GLY A 35 -4.79 -7.24 5.69
N CYS A 36 -5.04 -6.67 4.51
CA CYS A 36 -6.29 -6.85 3.77
C CYS A 36 -6.54 -8.33 3.45
N ALA A 37 -5.53 -9.04 2.97
CA ALA A 37 -5.65 -10.45 2.62
C ALA A 37 -5.94 -11.33 3.85
N ASP A 38 -5.22 -11.09 4.95
CA ASP A 38 -5.40 -11.83 6.19
C ASP A 38 -6.76 -11.55 6.84
N PHE A 39 -7.19 -10.27 6.85
CA PHE A 39 -8.52 -9.89 7.33
C PHE A 39 -9.64 -10.53 6.48
N ALA A 40 -9.43 -10.62 5.16
CA ALA A 40 -10.39 -11.21 4.25
C ALA A 40 -10.55 -12.73 4.42
N ASP A 41 -9.58 -13.40 5.04
CA ASP A 41 -9.66 -14.83 5.37
C ASP A 41 -10.32 -15.08 6.74
N GLY A 42 -10.50 -14.03 7.56
CA GLY A 42 -11.27 -14.08 8.80
C GLY A 42 -12.78 -13.99 8.59
N VAL A 43 -13.53 -13.92 9.68
CA VAL A 43 -15.01 -13.89 9.69
C VAL A 43 -15.62 -12.61 10.28
N VAL A 44 -14.80 -11.69 10.79
CA VAL A 44 -15.26 -10.46 11.46
C VAL A 44 -16.14 -9.62 10.55
N TRP A 45 -15.75 -9.46 9.29
CA TRP A 45 -16.55 -8.70 8.31
C TRP A 45 -17.96 -9.29 8.11
N ALA A 46 -18.10 -10.62 8.17
CA ALA A 46 -19.38 -11.30 8.04
C ALA A 46 -20.21 -11.15 9.32
N ALA A 47 -19.57 -11.26 10.49
CA ALA A 47 -20.20 -11.04 11.79
C ALA A 47 -20.75 -9.60 11.93
N ASP A 48 -20.05 -8.61 11.34
CA ASP A 48 -20.47 -7.22 11.27
C ASP A 48 -21.55 -6.95 10.18
N GLY A 49 -22.03 -7.99 9.49
CA GLY A 49 -23.09 -7.88 8.48
C GLY A 49 -22.65 -7.30 7.13
N ALA A 50 -21.35 -7.19 6.85
CA ALA A 50 -20.88 -6.73 5.55
C ALA A 50 -21.01 -7.82 4.48
N SER A 51 -21.33 -7.41 3.24
CA SER A 51 -21.49 -8.33 2.11
C SER A 51 -20.19 -8.97 1.62
N SER A 52 -19.03 -8.42 2.01
CA SER A 52 -17.70 -8.99 1.79
C SER A 52 -16.66 -8.27 2.65
N ALA A 53 -15.51 -8.90 2.91
CA ALA A 53 -14.37 -8.26 3.55
C ALA A 53 -13.94 -6.95 2.84
N ALA A 54 -13.96 -6.95 1.51
CA ALA A 54 -13.63 -5.77 0.72
C ALA A 54 -14.60 -4.61 0.96
N ALA A 55 -15.90 -4.88 1.06
CA ALA A 55 -16.90 -3.85 1.37
C ALA A 55 -16.72 -3.29 2.79
N TRP A 56 -16.41 -4.16 3.76
CA TRP A 56 -16.16 -3.75 5.14
C TRP A 56 -14.96 -2.81 5.27
N LEU A 57 -13.86 -3.13 4.59
CA LEU A 57 -12.63 -2.34 4.59
C LEU A 57 -12.76 -1.06 3.77
N ALA A 58 -13.44 -1.11 2.62
CA ALA A 58 -13.64 0.06 1.74
C ALA A 58 -14.27 1.24 2.48
N GLY A 59 -15.32 0.97 3.28
CA GLY A 59 -15.97 2.01 4.10
C GLY A 59 -15.11 2.57 5.23
N ARG A 60 -14.05 1.86 5.66
CA ARG A 60 -13.14 2.30 6.73
C ARG A 60 -11.88 2.96 6.21
N PHE A 61 -11.46 2.61 5.01
CA PHE A 61 -10.30 3.18 4.33
C PHE A 61 -10.67 4.37 3.44
N ASP A 62 -11.96 4.66 3.28
CA ASP A 62 -12.48 5.72 2.39
C ASP A 62 -11.97 5.53 0.94
N VAL A 63 -12.13 4.30 0.42
CA VAL A 63 -11.75 3.92 -0.95
C VAL A 63 -12.80 3.05 -1.60
N GLU A 64 -12.73 2.94 -2.93
CA GLU A 64 -13.58 2.02 -3.68
C GLU A 64 -13.38 0.54 -3.34
N VAL A 65 -14.47 -0.22 -3.33
CA VAL A 65 -14.44 -1.67 -3.07
C VAL A 65 -13.52 -2.41 -4.04
N CYS A 66 -13.46 -1.97 -5.30
CA CYS A 66 -12.59 -2.58 -6.31
C CYS A 66 -11.09 -2.38 -5.98
N THR A 67 -10.73 -1.29 -5.32
CA THR A 67 -9.36 -1.02 -4.85
C THR A 67 -8.96 -2.04 -3.79
N VAL A 68 -9.82 -2.25 -2.78
CA VAL A 68 -9.55 -3.23 -1.71
C VAL A 68 -9.52 -4.65 -2.25
N ARG A 69 -10.40 -5.02 -3.19
CA ARG A 69 -10.31 -6.33 -3.86
C ARG A 69 -8.96 -6.54 -4.55
N GLY A 70 -8.44 -5.49 -5.19
CA GLY A 70 -7.10 -5.49 -5.76
C GLY A 70 -6.01 -5.74 -4.72
N TRP A 71 -6.11 -5.09 -3.56
CA TRP A 71 -5.19 -5.31 -2.44
C TRP A 71 -5.27 -6.74 -1.89
N ILE A 72 -6.48 -7.25 -1.63
CA ILE A 72 -6.69 -8.63 -1.15
C ILE A 72 -6.09 -9.65 -2.14
N ALA A 73 -6.35 -9.49 -3.44
CA ALA A 73 -5.85 -10.41 -4.45
C ALA A 73 -4.30 -10.43 -4.49
N VAL A 74 -3.68 -9.24 -4.46
CA VAL A 74 -2.22 -9.12 -4.43
C VAL A 74 -1.64 -9.68 -3.13
N GLY A 75 -2.23 -9.38 -1.97
CA GLY A 75 -1.78 -9.90 -0.68
C GLY A 75 -1.82 -11.43 -0.62
N ARG A 76 -2.87 -12.05 -1.18
CA ARG A 76 -2.96 -13.51 -1.31
C ARG A 76 -1.89 -14.08 -2.25
N ALA A 77 -1.65 -13.43 -3.40
CA ALA A 77 -0.63 -13.86 -4.36
C ALA A 77 0.80 -13.80 -3.77
N LEU A 78 1.08 -12.79 -2.94
CA LEU A 78 2.39 -12.63 -2.30
C LEU A 78 2.80 -13.81 -1.40
N ARG A 79 1.83 -14.58 -0.88
CA ARG A 79 2.10 -15.80 -0.09
C ARG A 79 2.91 -16.84 -0.87
N GLY A 80 2.83 -16.84 -2.20
CA GLY A 80 3.63 -17.69 -3.09
C GLY A 80 4.86 -17.00 -3.70
N LEU A 81 5.07 -15.70 -3.46
CA LEU A 81 6.11 -14.89 -4.10
C LEU A 81 7.06 -14.27 -3.07
N GLY A 82 7.77 -15.12 -2.33
CA GLY A 82 8.58 -14.71 -1.17
C GLY A 82 9.58 -13.58 -1.47
N ALA A 83 10.32 -13.66 -2.58
CA ALA A 83 11.27 -12.60 -2.97
C ALA A 83 10.56 -11.26 -3.26
N THR A 84 9.40 -11.30 -3.92
CA THR A 84 8.58 -10.11 -4.18
C THR A 84 8.00 -9.53 -2.89
N ALA A 85 7.57 -10.39 -1.97
CA ALA A 85 7.04 -9.98 -0.66
C ALA A 85 8.12 -9.26 0.17
N VAL A 86 9.34 -9.81 0.22
CA VAL A 86 10.48 -9.18 0.92
C VAL A 86 10.81 -7.81 0.33
N ALA A 87 10.92 -7.71 -1.00
CA ALA A 87 11.22 -6.43 -1.67
C ALA A 87 10.08 -5.41 -1.51
N PHE A 88 8.82 -5.86 -1.45
CA PHE A 88 7.69 -4.97 -1.18
C PHE A 88 7.67 -4.48 0.26
N ALA A 89 7.91 -5.37 1.24
CA ALA A 89 8.00 -5.03 2.66
C ALA A 89 9.13 -4.03 2.94
N ALA A 90 10.27 -4.15 2.24
CA ALA A 90 11.38 -3.21 2.32
C ALA A 90 11.10 -1.85 1.63
N GLY A 91 9.98 -1.72 0.90
CA GLY A 91 9.64 -0.52 0.14
C GLY A 91 10.50 -0.32 -1.12
N GLU A 92 11.14 -1.38 -1.62
CA GLU A 92 11.95 -1.39 -2.85
C GLU A 92 11.06 -1.51 -4.10
N LEU A 93 9.91 -2.17 -3.96
CA LEU A 93 8.87 -2.24 -4.98
C LEU A 93 7.67 -1.36 -4.63
N SER A 94 7.06 -0.75 -5.65
CA SER A 94 5.75 -0.11 -5.50
C SER A 94 4.63 -1.13 -5.72
N PHE A 95 3.45 -0.86 -5.16
CA PHE A 95 2.26 -1.70 -5.37
C PHE A 95 1.98 -1.98 -6.85
N SER A 96 2.13 -0.99 -7.74
CA SER A 96 1.90 -1.19 -9.18
C SER A 96 2.85 -2.23 -9.79
N LYS A 97 4.13 -2.25 -9.36
CA LYS A 97 5.10 -3.26 -9.82
C LYS A 97 4.75 -4.65 -9.28
N VAL A 98 4.41 -4.74 -7.99
CA VAL A 98 4.00 -6.00 -7.35
C VAL A 98 2.74 -6.55 -8.02
N ARG A 99 1.73 -5.70 -8.23
CA ARG A 99 0.48 -6.07 -8.89
C ARG A 99 0.68 -6.53 -10.33
N ALA A 100 1.67 -6.00 -11.05
CA ALA A 100 1.99 -6.45 -12.40
C ALA A 100 2.55 -7.88 -12.42
N VAL A 101 3.31 -8.28 -11.39
CA VAL A 101 3.87 -9.63 -11.26
C VAL A 101 2.82 -10.64 -10.75
N CYS A 102 1.81 -10.19 -10.01
CA CYS A 102 0.75 -11.05 -9.47
C CYS A 102 -0.39 -11.34 -10.47
N ARG A 103 -0.27 -10.93 -11.75
CA ARG A 103 -1.30 -11.05 -12.78
C ARG A 103 -0.99 -12.17 -13.78
#